data_AF-A0A356T7M5-F1
#
_entry.id   AF-A0A356T7M5-F1
#
_cell.length_a   1.000
_cell.length_b   1.000
_cell.length_c   1.000
_cell.angle_alpha   90.00
_cell.angle_beta   90.00
_cell.angle_gamma   90.00
#
_symmetry.space_group_name_H-M   'P 1'
#
loop_
_entity.id
_entity.type
_entity.pdbx_description
1 polymer ?
#
loop_
_entity_poly.entity_id
_entity_poly.type
_entity_poly.pdbx_seq_one_letter_code
_entity_poly.pdbx_strand_id
1 'polypeptide(L)'
;VRMFSEMLLTKRVRSEEKAQQYLEIICRESERLSALIENVLDFSAIERGKQSYQMREADLRDVVQRAIETFRYRLEREGVEVLLEERGDVPPMRFDEQAILLATMNLLDNAVKY
;
A
#
# COMPACT_ATOMS: atom_id res chain seq x y z
N VAL A 1 -7.84 -14.05 13.39
CA VAL A 1 -9.28 -13.81 13.15
C VAL A 1 -10.19 -14.83 13.84
N ARG A 2 -10.24 -16.11 13.42
CA ARG A 2 -11.24 -17.10 13.89
C ARG A 2 -11.36 -17.24 15.42
N MET A 3 -10.25 -17.35 16.14
CA MET A 3 -10.23 -17.47 17.61
C MET A 3 -10.86 -16.26 18.33
N PHE A 4 -10.59 -15.04 17.87
CA PHE A 4 -11.17 -13.83 18.46
C PHE A 4 -12.67 -13.73 18.15
N SER A 5 -13.08 -14.10 16.94
CA SER A 5 -14.50 -14.21 16.57
C SER A 5 -15.22 -15.26 17.44
N GLU A 6 -14.59 -16.41 17.71
CA GLU A 6 -15.12 -17.44 18.60
C GLU A 6 -15.27 -16.95 20.05
N MET A 7 -14.29 -16.21 20.57
CA MET A 7 -14.36 -15.63 21.92
C MET A 7 -15.52 -14.62 22.03
N LEU A 8 -15.75 -13.81 21.00
CA LEU A 8 -16.88 -12.88 20.92
C LEU A 8 -18.22 -13.62 20.84
N LEU A 9 -18.34 -14.61 19.95
CA LEU A 9 -19.56 -15.41 19.77
C LEU A 9 -19.95 -16.20 21.02
N THR A 10 -18.95 -16.73 21.74
CA THR A 10 -19.18 -17.50 22.97
C THR A 10 -19.45 -16.63 24.20
N LYS A 11 -19.51 -15.29 24.04
CA LYS A 11 -19.65 -14.30 25.13
C LYS A 11 -18.64 -14.50 26.26
N ARG A 12 -17.47 -15.06 25.95
CA ARG A 12 -16.37 -15.28 26.92
C ARG A 12 -15.50 -14.04 27.13
N VAL A 13 -15.86 -12.93 26.50
CA VAL A 13 -15.16 -11.65 26.64
C VAL A 13 -15.67 -10.93 27.88
N ARG A 14 -14.75 -10.58 28.78
CA ARG A 14 -15.06 -10.11 30.13
C ARG A 14 -15.45 -8.62 30.21
N SER A 15 -15.24 -7.84 29.15
CA SER A 15 -15.65 -6.44 29.09
C SER A 15 -15.90 -5.98 27.65
N GLU A 16 -16.62 -4.88 27.51
CA GLU A 16 -16.94 -4.25 26.23
C GLU A 16 -15.67 -3.68 25.57
N GLU A 17 -14.71 -3.18 26.35
CA GLU A 17 -13.42 -2.72 25.84
C GLU A 17 -12.60 -3.85 25.22
N LYS A 18 -12.57 -5.03 25.85
CA LYS A 18 -11.92 -6.21 25.25
C LYS A 18 -12.63 -6.69 24.01
N ALA A 19 -13.95 -6.56 23.95
CA ALA A 19 -14.71 -6.94 22.77
C ALA A 19 -14.35 -6.02 21.59
N GLN A 20 -14.28 -4.71 21.86
CA GLN A 20 -13.84 -3.71 20.89
C GLN A 20 -12.41 -3.96 20.40
N GLN A 21 -11.46 -4.24 21.30
CA GLN A 21 -10.09 -4.59 20.92
C GLN A 21 -10.03 -5.83 20.01
N TYR A 22 -10.83 -6.85 20.30
CA TYR A 22 -10.87 -8.06 19.46
C TYR A 22 -11.45 -7.78 18.08
N LEU A 23 -12.47 -6.91 17.98
CA LEU A 23 -13.03 -6.46 16.70
C LEU A 23 -11.99 -5.68 15.89
N GLU A 24 -11.24 -4.77 16.51
CA GLU A 24 -10.16 -4.03 15.84
C GLU A 24 -9.05 -4.95 15.31
N ILE A 25 -8.67 -5.97 16.09
CA ILE A 25 -7.71 -6.98 15.63
C ILE A 25 -8.28 -7.77 14.44
N ILE A 26 -9.56 -8.17 14.49
CA ILE A 26 -10.21 -8.88 13.40
C ILE A 26 -10.24 -8.04 12.12
N CYS A 27 -10.65 -6.76 12.20
CA CYS A 27 -10.67 -5.85 11.06
C CYS A 27 -9.28 -5.72 10.44
N ARG A 28 -8.26 -5.42 11.25
CA ARG A 28 -6.89 -5.23 10.78
C ARG A 28 -6.32 -6.49 10.10
N GLU A 29 -6.54 -7.67 10.69
CA GLU A 29 -6.09 -8.92 10.07
C GLU A 29 -6.87 -9.28 8.80
N SER A 30 -8.14 -8.85 8.69
CA SER A 30 -8.94 -9.07 7.49
C SER A 30 -8.48 -8.18 6.35
N GLU A 31 -8.21 -6.90 6.63
CA GLU A 31 -7.59 -5.97 5.67
C GLU A 31 -6.22 -6.46 5.21
N ARG A 32 -5.39 -6.94 6.15
CA ARG A 32 -4.08 -7.52 5.83
C ARG A 32 -4.20 -8.74 4.91
N LEU A 33 -5.16 -9.63 5.18
CA LEU A 33 -5.38 -10.81 4.34
C LEU A 33 -5.87 -10.42 2.93
N SER A 34 -6.78 -9.45 2.82
CA SER A 34 -7.23 -8.93 1.53
C SER A 34 -6.07 -8.37 0.72
N ALA A 35 -5.21 -7.55 1.32
CA ALA A 35 -4.03 -7.01 0.65
C ALA A 35 -3.06 -8.12 0.20
N LEU A 36 -2.88 -9.19 0.99
CA LEU A 36 -2.07 -10.33 0.59
C LEU A 36 -2.67 -11.09 -0.60
N ILE A 37 -3.99 -11.25 -0.65
CA ILE A 37 -4.69 -11.89 -1.77
C ILE A 37 -4.54 -11.04 -3.04
N GLU A 38 -4.77 -9.73 -2.95
CA GLU A 38 -4.58 -8.79 -4.06
C GLU A 38 -3.16 -8.86 -4.62
N ASN A 39 -2.14 -8.79 -3.75
CA ASN A 39 -0.74 -8.92 -4.16
C ASN A 39 -0.45 -10.24 -4.89
N VAL A 40 -1.03 -11.36 -4.43
CA VAL A 40 -0.87 -12.67 -5.10
C VAL A 40 -1.56 -12.68 -6.47
N LEU A 41 -2.75 -12.09 -6.58
CA LEU A 41 -3.48 -12.01 -7.84
C LEU A 41 -2.74 -11.14 -8.86
N ASP A 42 -2.23 -9.99 -8.42
CA ASP A 42 -1.44 -9.06 -9.24
C ASP A 42 -0.15 -9.73 -9.70
N PHE A 43 0.60 -10.36 -8.79
CA PHE A 43 1.80 -11.12 -9.13
C PHE A 43 1.49 -12.23 -10.15
N SER A 44 0.41 -12.97 -9.93
CA SER A 44 -0.03 -14.02 -10.85
C SER A 44 -0.46 -13.48 -12.22
N ALA A 45 -0.97 -12.26 -12.29
CA ALA A 45 -1.34 -11.60 -13.56
C ALA A 45 -0.10 -11.17 -14.35
N ILE A 46 0.93 -10.68 -13.65
CA ILE A 46 2.25 -10.34 -14.23
C ILE A 46 2.92 -11.60 -14.80
N GLU A 47 3.02 -12.67 -14.02
CA GLU A 47 3.67 -13.95 -14.42
C GLU A 47 3.04 -14.57 -15.67
N ARG A 48 1.72 -14.42 -15.84
CA ARG A 48 1.00 -14.93 -17.02
C ARG A 48 1.10 -14.03 -18.25
N GLY A 49 1.84 -12.92 -18.17
CA GLY A 49 1.89 -11.90 -19.22
C GLY A 49 0.53 -11.25 -19.51
N LYS A 50 -0.44 -11.39 -18.58
CA LYS A 50 -1.81 -10.85 -18.73
C LYS A 50 -1.91 -9.41 -18.23
N GLN A 51 -0.93 -8.93 -17.47
CA GLN A 51 -0.85 -7.51 -17.16
C GLN A 51 -0.38 -6.77 -18.41
N SER A 52 -1.33 -6.22 -19.15
CA SER A 52 -1.02 -5.33 -20.28
C SER A 52 -0.63 -3.98 -19.71
N TYR A 53 0.67 -3.71 -19.60
CA TYR A 53 1.16 -2.36 -19.31
C TYR A 53 0.66 -1.39 -20.38
N GLN A 54 0.07 -0.28 -19.94
CA GLN A 54 -0.35 0.81 -20.81
C GLN A 54 0.83 1.75 -21.02
N MET A 55 1.79 1.29 -21.82
CA MET A 55 3.00 2.05 -22.12
C MET A 55 2.67 3.35 -22.88
N ARG A 56 2.98 4.50 -22.29
CA ARG A 56 2.79 5.83 -22.87
C ARG A 56 4.02 6.70 -22.59
N GLU A 57 4.26 7.72 -23.40
CA GLU A 57 5.25 8.74 -23.06
C GLU A 57 4.70 9.58 -21.90
N ALA A 58 5.47 9.66 -20.83
CA ALA A 58 5.12 10.42 -19.64
C ALA A 58 6.40 10.97 -18.98
N ASP A 59 6.23 11.98 -18.15
CA ASP A 59 7.29 12.54 -17.31
C ASP A 59 7.42 11.73 -16.02
N LEU A 60 8.60 11.17 -15.77
CA LEU A 60 8.86 10.37 -14.58
C LEU A 60 8.82 11.23 -13.30
N ARG A 61 9.28 12.49 -13.37
CA ARG A 61 9.27 13.44 -12.25
C ARG A 61 7.84 13.63 -11.77
N ASP A 62 6.92 13.91 -12.68
CA ASP A 62 5.51 14.14 -12.35
C ASP A 62 4.90 12.93 -11.64
N VAL A 63 5.16 11.71 -12.13
CA VAL A 63 4.62 10.49 -11.51
C VAL A 63 5.16 10.28 -10.10
N VAL A 64 6.47 10.47 -9.89
CA VAL A 64 7.11 10.32 -8.58
C VAL A 64 6.62 11.41 -7.62
N GLN A 65 6.49 12.66 -8.09
CA GLN A 65 6.00 13.76 -7.26
C GLN A 65 4.55 13.52 -6.80
N ARG A 66 3.66 13.03 -7.68
CA ARG A 66 2.29 12.62 -7.28
C ARG A 66 2.30 11.53 -6.20
N ALA A 67 3.24 10.58 -6.28
CA ALA A 67 3.38 9.53 -5.28
C ALA A 67 3.74 10.11 -3.90
N ILE A 68 4.73 11.02 -3.87
CA ILE A 68 5.17 11.72 -2.65
C ILE A 68 4.03 12.57 -2.07
N GLU A 69 3.31 13.31 -2.90
CA GLU A 69 2.18 14.14 -2.47
C GLU A 69 1.06 13.31 -1.85
N THR A 70 0.76 12.13 -2.41
CA THR A 70 -0.23 11.20 -1.84
C THR A 70 0.19 10.72 -0.44
N PHE A 71 1.50 10.57 -0.20
CA PHE A 71 2.04 10.17 1.10
C PHE A 71 2.27 11.32 2.07
N ARG A 72 2.16 12.59 1.64
CA ARG A 72 2.55 13.77 2.43
C ARG A 72 1.96 13.77 3.83
N TYR A 73 0.64 13.56 3.96
CA TYR A 73 -0.03 13.54 5.27
C TYR A 73 0.55 12.47 6.21
N ARG A 74 0.86 11.28 5.68
CA ARG A 74 1.43 10.19 6.47
C ARG A 74 2.88 10.47 6.83
N LEU A 75 3.68 10.98 5.89
CA LEU A 75 5.07 11.35 6.12
C LEU A 75 5.18 12.41 7.22
N GLU A 76 4.33 13.43 7.18
CA GLU A 76 4.24 14.47 8.22
C GLU A 76 3.88 13.89 9.59
N ARG A 77 2.89 12.98 9.64
CA ARG A 77 2.45 12.36 10.90
C ARG A 77 3.52 11.46 11.53
N GLU A 78 4.30 10.75 10.71
CA GLU A 78 5.38 9.87 11.17
C GLU A 78 6.73 10.61 11.33
N GLY A 79 6.79 11.92 11.00
CA GLY A 79 7.99 12.73 11.13
C GLY A 79 9.11 12.38 10.15
N VAL A 80 8.76 11.83 8.98
CA VAL A 80 9.71 11.38 7.95
C VAL A 80 9.84 12.44 6.86
N GLU A 81 11.07 12.80 6.51
CA GLU A 81 11.37 13.70 5.40
C GLU A 81 11.69 12.90 4.13
N VAL A 82 11.16 13.34 2.98
CA VAL A 82 11.42 12.74 1.66
C VAL A 82 12.06 13.79 0.76
N LEU A 83 13.24 13.48 0.24
CA LEU A 83 13.96 14.32 -0.71
C LEU A 83 13.89 13.70 -2.10
N LEU A 84 13.37 14.47 -3.06
CA LEU A 84 13.43 14.12 -4.49
C LEU A 84 14.65 14.80 -5.11
N GLU A 85 15.70 14.03 -5.37
CA GLU A 85 16.90 14.51 -6.07
C GLU A 85 16.90 14.05 -7.53
N GLU A 86 17.06 15.02 -8.43
CA GLU A 86 17.16 14.76 -9.86
C GLU A 86 18.53 15.17 -10.39
N ARG A 87 19.13 14.30 -11.20
CA ARG A 87 20.44 14.54 -11.80
C ARG A 87 20.28 14.81 -13.28
N GLY A 88 20.33 16.09 -13.63
CA GLY A 88 20.14 16.56 -15.00
C GLY A 88 18.67 16.60 -15.40
N ASP A 89 18.44 16.82 -16.69
CA ASP A 89 17.10 16.84 -17.27
C ASP A 89 16.73 15.42 -17.71
N VAL A 90 15.65 14.87 -17.14
CA VAL A 90 15.16 13.54 -17.50
C VAL A 90 14.09 13.73 -18.57
N PRO A 91 14.35 13.34 -19.83
CA PRO A 91 13.34 13.50 -20.88
C PRO A 91 12.13 12.60 -20.61
N PRO A 92 10.95 12.90 -21.19
CA PRO A 92 9.82 11.99 -21.18
C PRO A 92 10.21 10.59 -21.66
N MET A 93 9.74 9.57 -20.95
CA MET A 93 10.08 8.17 -21.21
C MET A 93 8.82 7.35 -21.42
N ARG A 94 8.96 6.22 -22.11
CA ARG A 94 7.84 5.32 -22.36
C ARG A 94 7.68 4.31 -21.22
N PHE A 95 6.67 4.50 -20.38
CA PHE A 95 6.34 3.61 -19.26
C PHE A 95 4.84 3.62 -18.97
N ASP A 96 4.38 2.74 -18.08
CA ASP A 96 3.03 2.76 -17.54
C ASP A 96 3.01 3.63 -16.27
N GLU A 97 2.40 4.82 -16.36
CA GLU A 97 2.36 5.77 -15.25
C GLU A 97 1.74 5.18 -13.98
N GLN A 98 0.70 4.37 -14.12
CA GLN A 98 -0.02 3.81 -12.98
C GLN A 98 0.82 2.73 -12.30
N ALA A 99 1.54 1.92 -13.09
CA ALA A 99 2.48 0.94 -12.55
C ALA A 99 3.63 1.61 -11.78
N ILE A 100 4.23 2.67 -12.33
CA ILE A 100 5.32 3.42 -11.66
C ILE A 100 4.82 4.13 -10.41
N LEU A 101 3.62 4.74 -10.45
CA LEU A 101 2.98 5.36 -9.30
C LEU A 101 2.83 4.35 -8.15
N LEU A 102 2.25 3.17 -8.44
CA LEU A 102 2.03 2.12 -7.45
C LEU A 102 3.34 1.56 -6.91
N ALA A 103 4.33 1.31 -7.78
CA ALA A 103 5.65 0.87 -7.36
C ALA A 103 6.31 1.87 -6.40
N THR A 104 6.25 3.17 -6.74
CA THR A 104 6.81 4.25 -5.90
C THR A 104 6.08 4.34 -4.55
N MET A 105 4.74 4.25 -4.54
CA MET A 105 3.96 4.21 -3.31
C MET A 105 4.32 3.02 -2.42
N ASN A 106 4.54 1.83 -3.00
CA ASN A 106 4.95 0.65 -2.25
C ASN A 106 6.35 0.82 -1.63
N LEU A 107 7.28 1.48 -2.34
CA LEU A 107 8.60 1.81 -1.80
C LEU A 107 8.51 2.82 -0.65
N LEU A 108 7.69 3.87 -0.79
CA LEU A 108 7.48 4.85 0.28
C LEU A 108 6.80 4.23 1.51
N ASP A 109 5.80 3.38 1.31
CA ASP A 109 5.16 2.66 2.41
C ASP A 109 6.14 1.77 3.16
N ASN A 110 7.03 1.07 2.43
CA ASN A 110 8.09 0.29 3.05
C ASN A 110 9.09 1.17 3.79
N ALA A 111 9.51 2.31 3.23
CA ALA A 111 10.45 3.23 3.87
C ALA A 111 9.91 3.89 5.14
N VAL A 112 8.58 4.08 5.24
CA VAL A 112 7.94 4.57 6.46
C VAL A 112 7.78 3.47 7.52
N LYS A 113 7.61 2.22 7.08
CA LYS A 113 7.40 1.07 7.98
C LYS A 113 8.69 0.55 8.61
N TYR A 114 9.82 0.65 7.93
CA TYR A 114 11.10 0.01 8.27
C TYR A 114 12.24 1.03 8.30
#